data_AF-A0A1Y1RWD9-F1
#
_entry.id   AF-A0A1Y1RWD9-F1
#
_cell.length_a   1.000
_cell.length_b   1.000
_cell.length_c   1.000
_cell.angle_alpha   90.00
_cell.angle_beta   90.00
_cell.angle_gamma   90.00
#
_symmetry.space_group_name_H-M   'P 1'
#
loop_
_entity.id
_entity.type
_entity.pdbx_description
1 polymer ?
#
loop_
_entity_poly.entity_id
_entity_poly.type
_entity_poly.pdbx_seq_one_letter_code
_entity_poly.pdbx_strand_id
1 'polypeptide(L)'
;MEKQRRAYLFHFSRKDGRSFFLDPFQDPNEVMPVLESCELIGLYGNEPKVEAVTWFRNELYRKVESAVKVWVAERRFIPRFLVSSALFLLVYLFLSLVIRDPLPMVDELLVALGVSAALYVFLSRRDLSSAWSSKKRAELRGKVDSIYFEEDQFVREVEKNLHRLETGSPQQVLESIILSTDSFYAHLNAEAASQLARYIEQKLGSRELKRQEKKIRALLRAKRGNDKREIESLSRQFSAKKIDLSLFAVYHGIKSSSNKG
;
A
#
# COMPACT_ATOMS: atom_id res chain seq x y z
N MET A 1 16.53 -13.42 -22.82
CA MET A 1 15.64 -12.28 -22.49
C MET A 1 14.96 -12.62 -21.19
N GLU A 2 15.38 -12.04 -20.06
CA GLU A 2 14.65 -12.21 -18.81
C GLU A 2 13.26 -11.62 -18.97
N LYS A 3 12.22 -12.40 -18.67
CA LYS A 3 10.84 -11.92 -18.66
C LYS A 3 10.76 -10.80 -17.63
N GLN A 4 10.59 -9.57 -18.10
CA GLN A 4 10.42 -8.40 -17.23
C GLN A 4 9.22 -8.67 -16.32
N ARG A 5 9.39 -8.55 -15.01
CA ARG A 5 8.30 -8.82 -14.05
C ARG A 5 7.20 -7.80 -14.28
N ARG A 6 5.95 -8.24 -14.33
CA ARG A 6 4.78 -7.36 -14.49
C ARG A 6 4.11 -7.14 -13.15
N ALA A 7 3.75 -5.89 -12.87
CA ALA A 7 2.89 -5.56 -11.76
C ALA A 7 1.65 -4.82 -12.27
N TYR A 8 0.49 -5.29 -11.87
CA TYR A 8 -0.78 -4.79 -12.37
C TYR A 8 -1.37 -3.74 -11.42
N LEU A 9 -2.00 -2.72 -11.99
CA LEU A 9 -2.76 -1.70 -11.26
C LEU A 9 -4.22 -1.91 -11.62
N PHE A 10 -5.07 -2.19 -10.66
CA PHE A 10 -6.47 -2.51 -10.95
C PHE A 10 -7.34 -1.29 -10.74
N HIS A 11 -8.11 -0.93 -11.76
CA HIS A 11 -9.20 0.03 -11.64
C HIS A 11 -10.53 -0.73 -11.56
N PHE A 12 -11.40 -0.27 -10.65
CA PHE A 12 -12.76 -0.76 -10.53
C PHE A 12 -13.71 0.42 -10.32
N SER A 13 -14.84 0.40 -11.04
CA SER A 13 -15.97 1.27 -10.72
C SER A 13 -16.92 0.58 -9.74
N ARG A 14 -17.46 1.36 -8.81
CA ARG A 14 -18.52 0.96 -7.88
C ARG A 14 -19.88 1.31 -8.49
N LYS A 15 -20.94 0.67 -8.04
CA LYS A 15 -22.31 0.96 -8.51
C LYS A 15 -22.76 2.39 -8.19
N ASP A 16 -22.20 3.00 -7.14
CA ASP A 16 -22.45 4.41 -6.78
C ASP A 16 -21.70 5.42 -7.68
N GLY A 17 -20.97 4.92 -8.69
CA GLY A 17 -20.19 5.73 -9.62
C GLY A 17 -18.81 6.14 -9.12
N ARG A 18 -18.41 5.73 -7.90
CA ARG A 18 -17.05 5.95 -7.40
C ARG A 18 -16.07 5.02 -8.10
N SER A 19 -14.89 5.54 -8.41
CA SER A 19 -13.77 4.73 -8.88
C SER A 19 -12.78 4.50 -7.74
N PHE A 20 -12.20 3.31 -7.68
CA PHE A 20 -11.07 3.06 -6.80
C PHE A 20 -10.00 2.26 -7.53
N PHE A 21 -8.76 2.46 -7.09
CA PHE A 21 -7.59 1.76 -7.61
C PHE A 21 -7.03 0.83 -6.54
N LEU A 22 -6.49 -0.29 -6.98
CA LEU A 22 -5.66 -1.19 -6.17
C LEU A 22 -4.29 -1.27 -6.83
N ASP A 23 -3.27 -0.97 -6.04
CA ASP A 23 -1.91 -0.80 -6.50
C ASP A 23 -0.91 -1.49 -5.55
N PRO A 24 0.30 -1.84 -6.03
CA PRO A 24 1.32 -2.49 -5.20
C PRO A 24 1.93 -1.59 -4.12
N PHE A 25 1.63 -0.30 -4.10
CA PHE A 25 2.36 0.68 -3.29
C PHE A 25 1.67 0.96 -1.95
N GLN A 26 1.26 -0.08 -1.24
CA GLN A 26 0.73 0.06 0.12
C GLN A 26 1.85 0.37 1.13
N ASP A 27 3.05 -0.18 0.90
CA ASP A 27 4.26 0.16 1.65
C ASP A 27 5.11 1.18 0.85
N PRO A 28 5.43 2.36 1.43
CA PRO A 28 6.33 3.33 0.81
C PRO A 28 7.70 2.75 0.40
N ASN A 29 8.17 1.72 1.10
CA ASN A 29 9.46 1.06 0.81
C ASN A 29 9.41 0.19 -0.45
N GLU A 30 8.23 -0.27 -0.85
CA GLU A 30 8.05 -1.10 -2.05
C GLU A 30 7.94 -0.26 -3.35
N VAL A 31 7.67 1.04 -3.23
CA VAL A 31 7.49 1.96 -4.37
C VAL A 31 8.70 1.93 -5.30
N MET A 32 9.90 2.14 -4.77
CA MET A 32 11.11 2.26 -5.57
C MET A 32 11.54 0.93 -6.20
N PRO A 33 11.62 -0.19 -5.44
CA PRO A 33 11.93 -1.50 -6.03
C PRO A 33 10.96 -1.91 -7.13
N VAL A 34 9.65 -1.70 -6.95
CA VAL A 34 8.64 -2.08 -7.94
C VAL A 34 8.73 -1.20 -9.19
N LEU A 35 8.89 0.11 -9.06
CA LEU A 35 9.03 1.02 -10.22
C LEU A 35 10.30 0.79 -11.04
N GLU A 36 11.36 0.28 -10.40
CA GLU A 36 12.64 0.01 -11.08
C GLU A 36 12.68 -1.37 -11.73
N SER A 37 12.07 -2.38 -11.11
CA SER A 37 12.19 -3.78 -11.53
C SER A 37 11.00 -4.33 -12.30
N CYS A 38 9.83 -3.69 -12.19
CA CYS A 38 8.61 -4.15 -12.82
C CYS A 38 8.11 -3.20 -13.92
N GLU A 39 7.51 -3.78 -14.95
CA GLU A 39 6.64 -3.07 -15.87
C GLU A 39 5.25 -2.92 -15.22
N LEU A 40 4.75 -1.69 -15.16
CA LEU A 40 3.46 -1.39 -14.54
C LEU A 40 2.38 -1.22 -15.60
N ILE A 41 1.35 -2.04 -15.50
CA ILE A 41 0.24 -2.07 -16.45
C ILE A 41 -1.06 -1.83 -15.68
N GLY A 42 -1.84 -0.84 -16.10
CA GLY A 42 -3.17 -0.60 -15.58
C GLY A 42 -4.19 -1.52 -16.25
N LEU A 43 -5.00 -2.23 -15.47
CA LEU A 43 -6.08 -3.08 -15.94
C LEU A 43 -7.42 -2.50 -15.50
N TYR A 44 -8.37 -2.41 -16.42
CA TYR A 44 -9.74 -1.97 -16.13
C TYR A 44 -10.78 -2.87 -16.79
N GLY A 45 -11.99 -2.90 -16.20
CA GLY A 45 -13.16 -3.54 -16.80
C GLY A 45 -14.01 -2.51 -17.55
N ASN A 46 -14.50 -1.51 -16.83
CA ASN A 46 -15.08 -0.30 -17.42
C ASN A 46 -14.04 0.82 -17.45
N GLU A 47 -14.02 1.58 -18.55
CA GLU A 47 -13.05 2.65 -18.74
C GLU A 47 -13.09 3.67 -17.59
N PRO A 48 -11.94 3.98 -16.95
CA PRO A 48 -11.89 4.95 -15.88
C PRO A 48 -12.14 6.36 -16.42
N LYS A 49 -12.91 7.15 -15.67
CA LYS A 49 -13.06 8.58 -15.96
C LYS A 49 -11.71 9.29 -15.88
N VAL A 50 -11.49 10.27 -16.76
CA VAL A 50 -10.23 11.03 -16.84
C VAL A 50 -9.85 11.65 -15.50
N GLU A 51 -10.83 12.12 -14.72
CA GLU A 51 -10.58 12.70 -13.40
C GLU A 51 -10.04 11.65 -12.42
N ALA A 52 -10.54 10.40 -12.48
CA ALA A 52 -10.10 9.32 -11.60
C ALA A 52 -8.66 8.91 -11.91
N VAL A 53 -8.29 8.80 -13.20
CA VAL A 53 -6.92 8.51 -13.64
C VAL A 53 -5.96 9.62 -13.21
N THR A 54 -6.37 10.88 -13.42
CA THR A 54 -5.56 12.05 -13.04
C THR A 54 -5.33 12.10 -11.53
N TRP A 55 -6.39 11.87 -10.75
CA TRP A 55 -6.29 11.80 -9.29
C TRP A 55 -5.35 10.68 -8.83
N PHE A 56 -5.47 9.49 -9.43
CA PHE A 56 -4.62 8.35 -9.11
C PHE A 56 -3.14 8.62 -9.44
N ARG A 57 -2.86 9.23 -10.60
CA ARG A 57 -1.49 9.63 -10.98
C ARG A 57 -0.88 10.61 -9.97
N ASN A 58 -1.66 11.59 -9.49
CA ASN A 58 -1.21 12.51 -8.44
C ASN A 58 -0.91 11.78 -7.12
N GLU A 59 -1.70 10.76 -6.77
CA GLU A 59 -1.43 9.94 -5.60
C GLU A 59 -0.13 9.13 -5.76
N LEU A 60 0.10 8.54 -6.94
CA LEU A 60 1.38 7.88 -7.25
C LEU A 60 2.57 8.84 -7.14
N TYR A 61 2.44 10.09 -7.59
CA TYR A 61 3.50 11.08 -7.43
C TYR A 61 3.82 11.38 -5.96
N ARG A 62 2.81 11.44 -5.09
CA ARG A 62 3.02 11.61 -3.64
C ARG A 62 3.73 10.40 -3.03
N LYS A 63 3.38 9.19 -3.46
CA LYS A 63 4.08 7.97 -3.04
C LYS A 63 5.54 7.98 -3.50
N VAL A 64 5.81 8.39 -4.75
CA VAL A 64 7.18 8.56 -5.27
C VAL A 64 7.97 9.59 -4.45
N GLU A 65 7.38 10.74 -4.12
CA GLU A 65 8.04 11.73 -3.27
C GLU A 65 8.40 11.18 -1.89
N SER A 66 7.51 10.40 -1.30
CA SER A 66 7.70 9.79 0.01
C SER A 66 8.80 8.73 -0.04
N ALA A 67 8.79 7.88 -1.07
CA ALA A 67 9.82 6.86 -1.30
C ALA A 67 11.20 7.49 -1.52
N VAL A 68 11.30 8.58 -2.30
CA VAL A 68 12.58 9.29 -2.49
C VAL A 68 13.07 9.92 -1.20
N LYS A 69 12.19 10.47 -0.34
CA LYS A 69 12.60 11.00 0.96
C LYS A 69 13.22 9.91 1.84
N VAL A 70 12.60 8.74 1.90
CA VAL A 70 13.12 7.58 2.65
C VAL A 70 14.46 7.14 2.10
N TRP A 71 14.56 6.96 0.78
CA TRP A 71 15.80 6.55 0.12
C TRP A 71 16.96 7.54 0.31
N VAL A 72 16.70 8.86 0.22
CA VAL A 72 17.73 9.88 0.52
C VAL A 72 18.15 9.79 1.97
N ALA A 73 17.20 9.62 2.89
CA ALA A 73 17.48 9.50 4.32
C ALA A 73 18.39 8.28 4.59
N GLU A 74 18.08 7.12 4.03
CA GLU A 74 18.89 5.90 4.15
C GLU A 74 20.30 6.09 3.58
N ARG A 75 20.41 6.59 2.35
CA ARG A 75 21.71 6.72 1.66
C ARG A 75 22.63 7.74 2.32
N ARG A 76 22.07 8.81 2.88
CA ARG A 76 22.83 9.91 3.50
C ARG A 76 22.87 9.85 5.03
N PHE A 77 22.28 8.83 5.65
CA PHE A 77 22.27 8.67 7.10
C PHE A 77 23.69 8.64 7.67
N ILE A 78 24.52 7.68 7.24
CA ILE A 78 25.89 7.47 7.75
C ILE A 78 26.77 8.72 7.58
N PRO A 79 26.94 9.29 6.37
CA PRO A 79 27.84 10.44 6.22
C PRO A 79 27.36 11.66 7.00
N ARG A 80 26.05 11.90 7.07
CA ARG A 80 25.48 12.99 7.86
C ARG A 80 25.71 12.79 9.34
N PHE A 81 25.48 11.57 9.83
CA PHE A 81 25.72 11.21 11.22
C PHE A 81 27.18 11.45 11.61
N LEU A 82 28.14 10.96 10.79
CA LEU A 82 29.57 11.17 11.05
C LEU A 82 29.97 12.65 11.12
N VAL A 83 29.48 13.47 10.19
CA VAL A 83 29.78 14.92 10.19
C VAL A 83 29.17 15.60 11.41
N SER A 84 27.93 15.27 11.77
CA SER A 84 27.28 15.81 12.97
C SER A 84 27.97 15.37 14.26
N SER A 85 28.38 14.11 14.38
CA SER A 85 29.13 13.59 15.54
C SER A 85 30.52 14.21 15.64
N ALA A 86 31.21 14.43 14.52
CA ALA A 86 32.48 15.13 14.52
C ALA A 86 32.32 16.57 15.01
N LEU A 87 31.30 17.30 14.52
CA LEU A 87 31.01 18.65 15.01
C LEU A 87 30.65 18.66 16.49
N PHE A 88 29.86 17.69 16.96
CA PHE A 88 29.55 17.53 18.38
C PHE A 88 30.82 17.45 19.23
N LEU A 89 31.75 16.57 18.86
CA LEU A 89 33.02 16.41 19.58
C LEU A 89 33.87 17.68 19.54
N LEU A 90 33.96 18.34 18.39
CA LEU A 90 34.72 19.59 18.26
C LEU A 90 34.15 20.70 19.13
N VAL A 91 32.83 20.89 19.12
CA VAL A 91 32.16 21.91 19.94
C VAL A 91 32.30 21.57 21.41
N TYR A 92 32.06 20.32 21.80
CA TYR A 92 32.21 19.87 23.18
C TYR A 92 33.63 20.08 23.72
N LEU A 93 34.65 19.62 22.98
CA LEU A 93 36.06 19.80 23.37
C LEU A 93 36.46 21.27 23.40
N PHE A 94 35.97 22.09 22.46
CA PHE A 94 36.25 23.52 22.46
C PHE A 94 35.66 24.21 23.70
N LEU A 95 34.38 23.95 24.02
CA LEU A 95 33.75 24.51 25.22
C LEU A 95 34.48 24.05 26.48
N SER A 96 34.79 22.75 26.59
CA SER A 96 35.43 22.17 27.77
C SER A 96 36.89 22.61 27.98
N LEU A 97 37.66 22.84 26.92
CA LEU A 97 39.09 23.18 27.02
C LEU A 97 39.39 24.68 26.97
N VAL A 98 38.59 25.46 26.23
CA VAL A 98 38.89 26.87 25.95
C VAL A 98 38.15 27.80 26.92
N ILE A 99 36.92 27.45 27.32
CA ILE A 99 36.15 28.25 28.27
C ILE A 99 36.58 27.85 29.68
N ARG A 100 37.39 28.71 30.31
CA ARG A 100 37.98 28.46 31.64
C ARG A 100 36.98 28.60 32.79
N ASP A 101 35.82 29.19 32.55
CA ASP A 101 34.75 29.26 33.54
C ASP A 101 33.98 27.94 33.50
N PRO A 102 33.95 27.15 34.59
CA PRO A 102 33.23 25.89 34.61
C PRO A 102 31.72 26.19 34.54
N LEU A 103 31.18 26.23 33.33
CA LEU A 103 29.76 25.97 33.17
C LEU A 103 29.51 24.54 33.67
N PRO A 104 28.33 24.25 34.25
CA PRO A 104 27.95 22.88 34.54
C PRO A 104 28.15 22.04 33.27
N MET A 105 28.82 20.88 33.35
CA MET A 105 29.07 20.01 32.19
C MET A 105 27.80 19.72 31.36
N VAL A 106 26.64 19.81 32.01
CA VAL A 106 25.32 19.70 31.39
C VAL A 106 25.10 20.77 30.32
N ASP A 107 25.48 22.02 30.55
CA ASP A 107 25.24 23.13 29.62
C ASP A 107 26.10 22.99 28.36
N GLU A 108 27.37 22.59 28.52
CA GLU A 108 28.29 22.32 27.39
C GLU A 108 27.76 21.17 26.51
N LEU A 109 27.29 20.10 27.15
CA LEU A 109 26.70 18.95 26.48
C LEU A 109 25.44 19.35 25.69
N LEU A 110 24.58 20.17 26.29
CA LEU A 110 23.36 20.66 25.66
C LEU A 110 23.67 21.55 24.45
N VAL A 111 24.66 22.45 24.55
CA VAL A 111 25.08 23.30 23.44
C VAL A 111 25.67 22.45 22.30
N ALA A 112 26.58 21.53 22.60
CA ALA A 112 27.17 20.65 21.59
C ALA A 112 26.12 19.77 20.89
N LEU A 113 25.17 19.22 21.65
CA LEU A 113 24.07 18.43 21.11
C LEU A 113 23.14 19.29 20.25
N GLY A 114 22.78 20.49 20.71
CA GLY A 114 21.95 21.43 19.97
C GLY A 114 22.57 21.81 18.63
N VAL A 115 23.86 22.17 18.62
CA VAL A 115 24.60 22.56 17.41
C VAL A 115 24.71 21.40 16.42
N SER A 116 25.05 20.20 16.89
CA SER A 116 25.18 19.01 16.03
C SER A 116 23.85 18.52 15.47
N ALA A 117 22.77 18.58 16.27
CA ALA A 117 21.41 18.29 15.83
C ALA A 117 20.92 19.32 14.80
N ALA A 118 21.19 20.61 15.01
CA ALA A 118 20.88 21.65 14.04
C ALA A 118 21.60 21.40 12.71
N LEU A 119 22.88 21.05 12.74
CA LEU A 119 23.63 20.67 11.54
C LEU A 119 23.02 19.43 10.86
N TYR A 120 22.65 18.40 11.63
CA TYR A 120 22.02 17.20 11.08
C TYR A 120 20.74 17.53 10.32
N VAL A 121 19.86 18.34 10.91
CA VAL A 121 18.60 18.78 10.28
C VAL A 121 18.89 19.63 9.04
N PHE A 122 19.86 20.54 9.10
CA PHE A 122 20.26 21.36 7.96
C PHE A 122 20.75 20.51 6.79
N LEU A 123 21.67 19.56 7.05
CA LEU A 123 22.18 18.64 6.04
C LEU A 123 21.07 17.77 5.45
N SER A 124 20.12 17.31 6.27
CA SER A 124 18.95 16.56 5.80
C SER A 124 18.11 17.34 4.78
N ARG A 125 17.80 18.61 5.08
CA ARG A 125 17.07 19.49 4.15
C ARG A 125 17.85 19.74 2.87
N ARG A 126 19.16 19.98 2.99
CA ARG A 126 20.07 20.17 1.85
C ARG A 126 20.11 18.95 0.94
N ASP A 127 20.26 17.76 1.51
CA ASP A 127 20.32 16.50 0.76
C ASP A 127 19.03 16.23 -0.02
N LEU A 128 17.87 16.54 0.58
CA LEU A 128 16.57 16.45 -0.09
C LEU A 128 16.45 17.43 -1.26
N SER A 129 17.02 18.62 -1.15
CA SER A 129 17.04 19.63 -2.24
C SER A 129 18.10 19.37 -3.32
N SER A 130 18.93 18.35 -3.16
CA SER A 130 20.05 18.09 -4.09
C SER A 130 19.58 17.74 -5.51
N ALA A 131 20.44 18.03 -6.50
CA ALA A 131 20.21 17.66 -7.91
C ALA A 131 20.01 16.15 -8.09
N TRP A 132 20.69 15.33 -7.28
CA TRP A 132 20.57 13.87 -7.31
C TRP A 132 19.19 13.39 -6.85
N SER A 133 18.66 13.95 -5.75
CA SER A 133 17.28 13.68 -5.31
C SER A 133 16.26 14.12 -6.36
N SER A 134 16.48 15.27 -6.98
CA SER A 134 15.60 15.81 -8.02
C SER A 134 15.61 14.94 -9.28
N LYS A 135 16.80 14.45 -9.70
CA LYS A 135 16.95 13.51 -10.81
C LYS A 135 16.21 12.21 -10.53
N LYS A 136 16.36 11.64 -9.32
CA LYS A 136 15.67 10.39 -8.96
C LYS A 136 14.14 10.55 -8.93
N ARG A 137 13.65 11.69 -8.44
CA ARG A 137 12.22 12.04 -8.51
C ARG A 137 11.71 12.10 -9.95
N ALA A 138 12.45 12.78 -10.84
CA ALA A 138 12.07 12.88 -12.24
C ALA A 138 12.06 11.50 -12.94
N GLU A 139 13.06 10.66 -12.67
CA GLU A 139 13.15 9.30 -13.20
C GLU A 139 11.93 8.44 -12.80
N LEU A 140 11.60 8.41 -11.51
CA LEU A 140 10.47 7.62 -11.00
C LEU A 140 9.11 8.19 -11.44
N ARG A 141 8.98 9.51 -11.55
CA ARG A 141 7.78 10.13 -12.15
C ARG A 141 7.64 9.76 -13.62
N GLY A 142 8.73 9.74 -14.37
CA GLY A 142 8.72 9.25 -15.76
C GLY A 142 8.24 7.80 -15.87
N LYS A 143 8.57 6.94 -14.90
CA LYS A 143 8.03 5.57 -14.82
C LYS A 143 6.53 5.55 -14.54
N VAL A 144 6.05 6.38 -13.63
CA VAL A 144 4.60 6.58 -13.41
C VAL A 144 3.91 7.11 -14.67
N ASP A 145 4.60 7.95 -15.44
CA ASP A 145 4.06 8.53 -16.67
C ASP A 145 3.97 7.53 -17.81
N SER A 146 4.84 6.52 -17.82
CA SER A 146 4.80 5.42 -18.79
C SER A 146 3.71 4.37 -18.52
N ILE A 147 2.99 4.45 -17.40
CA ILE A 147 1.88 3.54 -17.10
C ILE A 147 0.76 3.78 -18.12
N TYR A 148 0.39 2.73 -18.85
CA TYR A 148 -0.77 2.70 -19.72
C TYR A 148 -1.86 1.79 -19.12
N PHE A 149 -3.10 2.02 -19.53
CA PHE A 149 -4.27 1.25 -19.08
C PHE A 149 -4.84 0.45 -20.25
N GLU A 150 -5.11 -0.83 -20.02
CA GLU A 150 -5.71 -1.76 -20.98
C GLU A 150 -6.98 -2.40 -20.41
N GLU A 151 -7.96 -2.67 -21.27
CA GLU A 151 -9.17 -3.42 -20.90
C GLU A 151 -8.78 -4.89 -20.70
N ASP A 152 -9.20 -5.48 -19.58
CA ASP A 152 -8.93 -6.88 -19.27
C ASP A 152 -10.22 -7.62 -18.89
N GLN A 153 -10.40 -8.80 -19.48
CA GLN A 153 -11.61 -9.61 -19.32
C GLN A 153 -11.77 -10.12 -17.88
N PHE A 154 -10.66 -10.42 -17.18
CA PHE A 154 -10.70 -10.81 -15.78
C PHE A 154 -11.20 -9.65 -14.91
N VAL A 155 -10.67 -8.44 -15.11
CA VAL A 155 -11.11 -7.25 -14.36
C VAL A 155 -12.59 -6.95 -14.62
N ARG A 156 -13.05 -7.08 -15.86
CA ARG A 156 -14.45 -6.90 -16.23
C ARG A 156 -15.40 -7.86 -15.51
N GLU A 157 -15.04 -9.14 -15.42
CA GLU A 157 -15.85 -10.14 -14.69
C GLU A 157 -15.80 -9.92 -13.17
N VAL A 158 -14.65 -9.52 -12.63
CA VAL A 158 -14.54 -9.13 -11.22
C VAL A 158 -15.44 -7.94 -10.91
N GLU A 159 -15.42 -6.91 -11.76
CA GLU A 159 -16.23 -5.70 -11.61
C GLU A 159 -17.73 -5.99 -11.69
N LYS A 160 -18.14 -6.81 -12.66
CA LYS A 160 -19.52 -7.29 -12.78
C LYS A 160 -19.97 -8.06 -11.54
N ASN A 161 -19.11 -8.92 -10.99
CA ASN A 161 -19.40 -9.62 -9.74
C ASN A 161 -19.49 -8.64 -8.57
N LEU A 162 -18.61 -7.63 -8.50
CA LEU A 162 -18.64 -6.60 -7.48
C LEU A 162 -19.98 -5.82 -7.50
N HIS A 163 -20.43 -5.39 -8.68
CA HIS A 163 -21.73 -4.70 -8.83
C HIS A 163 -22.92 -5.58 -8.43
N ARG A 164 -22.86 -6.89 -8.73
CA ARG A 164 -23.88 -7.85 -8.31
C ARG A 164 -23.93 -7.95 -6.78
N LEU A 165 -22.77 -8.06 -6.13
CA LEU A 165 -22.67 -8.15 -4.67
C LEU A 165 -23.12 -6.85 -3.98
N GLU A 166 -22.82 -5.68 -4.56
CA GLU A 166 -23.27 -4.38 -4.04
C GLU A 166 -24.78 -4.16 -4.12
N THR A 167 -25.49 -4.93 -4.96
CA THR A 167 -26.95 -4.86 -5.06
C THR A 167 -27.65 -5.69 -3.98
N GLY A 168 -26.97 -6.70 -3.44
CA GLY A 168 -27.52 -7.59 -2.41
C GLY A 168 -27.48 -6.97 -1.01
N SER A 169 -28.34 -7.46 -0.12
CA SER A 169 -28.18 -7.19 1.31
C SER A 169 -26.89 -7.82 1.84
N PRO A 170 -26.28 -7.29 2.91
CA PRO A 170 -25.09 -7.89 3.51
C PRO A 170 -25.25 -9.38 3.86
N GLN A 171 -26.47 -9.80 4.22
CA GLN A 171 -26.81 -11.20 4.47
C GLN A 171 -26.76 -12.03 3.18
N GLN A 172 -27.33 -11.52 2.08
CA GLN A 172 -27.28 -12.18 0.76
C GLN A 172 -25.85 -12.31 0.24
N VAL A 173 -25.00 -11.31 0.48
CA VAL A 173 -23.58 -11.36 0.12
C VAL A 173 -22.88 -12.46 0.92
N LEU A 174 -23.07 -12.53 2.25
CA LEU A 174 -22.50 -13.58 3.09
C LEU A 174 -23.01 -14.98 2.69
N GLU A 175 -24.29 -15.13 2.43
CA GLU A 175 -24.88 -16.37 1.90
C GLU A 175 -24.25 -16.75 0.56
N SER A 176 -24.02 -15.78 -0.33
CA SER A 176 -23.36 -16.02 -1.62
C SER A 176 -21.91 -16.50 -1.46
N ILE A 177 -21.16 -16.01 -0.47
CA ILE A 177 -19.80 -16.49 -0.15
C ILE A 177 -19.86 -17.95 0.37
N ILE A 178 -20.88 -18.26 1.17
CA ILE A 178 -21.07 -19.58 1.77
C ILE A 178 -21.52 -20.62 0.74
N LEU A 179 -22.37 -20.20 -0.21
CA LEU A 179 -22.98 -21.07 -1.23
C LEU A 179 -22.15 -21.15 -2.51
N SER A 180 -21.44 -20.09 -2.89
CA SER A 180 -20.68 -19.99 -4.14
C SER A 180 -19.19 -20.18 -3.84
N THR A 181 -18.70 -21.42 -3.97
CA THR A 181 -17.29 -21.75 -3.71
C THR A 181 -16.38 -21.53 -4.93
N ASP A 182 -16.94 -21.23 -6.11
CA ASP A 182 -16.17 -21.11 -7.35
C ASP A 182 -16.22 -19.68 -7.91
N SER A 183 -15.07 -19.01 -7.93
CA SER A 183 -14.93 -17.80 -8.74
C SER A 183 -14.62 -18.22 -10.17
N PHE A 184 -15.61 -18.03 -11.05
CA PHE A 184 -15.56 -18.42 -12.46
C PHE A 184 -14.52 -17.64 -13.28
N TYR A 185 -13.81 -16.67 -12.73
CA TYR A 185 -12.95 -15.77 -13.52
C TYR A 185 -11.45 -15.90 -13.21
N ALA A 186 -11.03 -16.58 -12.14
CA ALA A 186 -9.60 -16.69 -11.78
C ALA A 186 -8.74 -17.37 -12.86
N HIS A 187 -9.34 -18.22 -13.70
CA HIS A 187 -8.66 -18.89 -14.82
C HIS A 187 -8.38 -17.95 -16.00
N LEU A 188 -9.07 -16.81 -16.09
CA LEU A 188 -8.90 -15.86 -17.19
C LEU A 188 -7.53 -15.16 -17.13
N ASN A 189 -7.04 -14.86 -15.92
CA ASN A 189 -5.71 -14.30 -15.71
C ASN A 189 -5.20 -14.64 -14.29
N ALA A 190 -4.52 -15.79 -14.16
CA ALA A 190 -4.06 -16.29 -12.87
C ALA A 190 -3.03 -15.36 -12.20
N GLU A 191 -2.16 -14.72 -12.99
CA GLU A 191 -1.17 -13.77 -12.49
C GLU A 191 -1.87 -12.54 -11.89
N ALA A 192 -2.77 -11.91 -12.65
CA ALA A 192 -3.54 -10.77 -12.18
C ALA A 192 -4.43 -11.11 -10.97
N ALA A 193 -5.04 -12.29 -10.96
CA ALA A 193 -5.83 -12.77 -9.83
C ALA A 193 -5.02 -12.89 -8.54
N SER A 194 -3.80 -13.43 -8.61
CA SER A 194 -2.91 -13.53 -7.46
C SER A 194 -2.49 -12.16 -6.92
N GLN A 195 -2.17 -11.21 -7.80
CA GLN A 195 -1.79 -9.85 -7.42
C GLN A 195 -2.98 -9.09 -6.82
N LEU A 196 -4.17 -9.21 -7.42
CA LEU A 196 -5.39 -8.60 -6.92
C LEU A 196 -5.74 -9.09 -5.51
N ALA A 197 -5.67 -10.41 -5.27
CA ALA A 197 -5.93 -10.98 -3.95
C ALA A 197 -4.97 -10.42 -2.90
N ARG A 198 -3.67 -10.29 -3.24
CA ARG A 198 -2.67 -9.68 -2.36
C ARG A 198 -2.98 -8.21 -2.06
N TYR A 199 -3.37 -7.41 -3.05
CA TYR A 199 -3.69 -6.00 -2.84
C TYR A 199 -4.96 -5.81 -2.01
N ILE A 200 -5.96 -6.67 -2.18
CA ILE A 200 -7.16 -6.68 -1.33
C ILE A 200 -6.78 -7.07 0.10
N GLU A 201 -5.94 -8.09 0.31
CA GLU A 201 -5.48 -8.49 1.64
C GLU A 201 -4.74 -7.36 2.35
N GLN A 202 -3.87 -6.63 1.64
CA GLN A 202 -3.18 -5.46 2.18
C GLN A 202 -4.17 -4.35 2.55
N LYS A 203 -5.13 -4.03 1.66
CA LYS A 203 -6.13 -2.97 1.88
C LYS A 203 -7.09 -3.27 3.04
N LEU A 204 -7.53 -4.52 3.19
CA LEU A 204 -8.47 -4.93 4.25
C LEU A 204 -7.77 -5.28 5.58
N GLY A 205 -6.44 -5.41 5.57
CA GLY A 205 -5.63 -5.75 6.74
C GLY A 205 -5.57 -7.25 7.02
N SER A 206 -4.40 -7.85 6.77
CA SER A 206 -4.15 -9.30 6.85
C SER A 206 -4.59 -9.97 8.16
N ARG A 207 -4.44 -9.29 9.31
CA ARG A 207 -4.82 -9.84 10.62
C ARG A 207 -6.33 -9.94 10.82
N GLU A 208 -7.06 -8.88 10.50
CA GLU A 208 -8.52 -8.85 10.64
C GLU A 208 -9.15 -9.77 9.60
N LEU A 209 -8.64 -9.75 8.38
CA LEU A 209 -9.10 -10.60 7.30
C LEU A 209 -8.94 -12.10 7.62
N LYS A 210 -7.79 -12.52 8.18
CA LYS A 210 -7.59 -13.91 8.65
C LYS A 210 -8.57 -14.31 9.76
N ARG A 211 -8.93 -13.39 10.67
CA ARG A 211 -9.93 -13.64 11.72
C ARG A 211 -11.32 -13.86 11.12
N GLN A 212 -11.70 -13.04 10.15
CA GLN A 212 -13.00 -13.15 9.47
C GLN A 212 -13.07 -14.41 8.60
N GLU A 213 -12.02 -14.76 7.86
CA GLU A 213 -11.92 -16.04 7.14
C GLU A 213 -12.11 -17.24 8.07
N LYS A 214 -11.48 -17.23 9.26
CA LYS A 214 -11.60 -18.33 10.23
C LYS A 214 -13.05 -18.49 10.69
N LYS A 215 -13.76 -17.38 10.94
CA LYS A 215 -15.18 -17.39 11.32
C LYS A 215 -16.06 -17.93 10.19
N ILE A 216 -15.88 -17.45 8.97
CA ILE A 216 -16.65 -17.93 7.81
C ILE A 216 -16.38 -19.42 7.54
N ARG A 217 -15.12 -19.88 7.67
CA ARG A 217 -14.79 -21.31 7.57
C ARG A 217 -15.41 -22.14 8.70
N ALA A 218 -15.51 -21.60 9.90
CA ALA A 218 -16.21 -22.27 11.00
C ALA A 218 -17.71 -22.41 10.67
N LEU A 219 -18.35 -21.37 10.14
CA LEU A 219 -19.74 -21.42 9.68
C LEU A 219 -19.95 -22.40 8.53
N LEU A 220 -19.05 -22.42 7.55
CA LEU A 220 -19.07 -23.38 6.45
C LEU A 220 -19.00 -24.83 6.93
N ARG A 221 -18.26 -25.09 8.01
CA ARG A 221 -18.13 -26.43 8.63
C ARG A 221 -19.30 -26.77 9.54
N ALA A 222 -19.99 -25.78 10.11
CA ALA A 222 -21.09 -25.94 11.04
C ALA A 222 -22.45 -26.22 10.36
N LYS A 223 -22.51 -26.31 9.02
CA LYS A 223 -23.71 -26.59 8.21
C LYS A 223 -24.61 -27.67 8.85
N ARG A 224 -25.66 -27.25 9.57
CA ARG A 224 -27.00 -27.89 9.62
C ARG A 224 -28.05 -27.30 10.60
N GLY A 225 -27.76 -26.30 11.43
CA GLY A 225 -28.70 -25.99 12.54
C GLY A 225 -29.05 -24.53 12.86
N ASN A 226 -28.14 -23.57 12.73
CA ASN A 226 -28.32 -22.25 13.40
C ASN A 226 -27.84 -21.03 12.58
N ASP A 227 -27.70 -21.21 11.26
CA ASP A 227 -26.94 -20.33 10.37
C ASP A 227 -27.44 -18.87 10.31
N LYS A 228 -28.76 -18.63 10.45
CA LYS A 228 -29.33 -17.29 10.27
C LYS A 228 -28.89 -16.27 11.33
N ARG A 229 -28.84 -16.66 12.62
CA ARG A 229 -28.45 -15.76 13.71
C ARG A 229 -26.96 -15.41 13.65
N GLU A 230 -26.13 -16.38 13.23
CA GLU A 230 -24.70 -16.17 13.10
C GLU A 230 -24.34 -15.31 11.87
N ILE A 231 -25.01 -15.54 10.72
CA ILE A 231 -24.89 -14.67 9.53
C ILE A 231 -25.32 -13.24 9.86
N GLU A 232 -26.41 -13.07 10.61
CA GLU A 232 -26.85 -11.74 11.05
C GLU A 232 -25.83 -11.07 11.99
N SER A 233 -25.26 -11.84 12.93
CA SER A 233 -24.21 -11.33 13.83
C SER A 233 -22.94 -10.90 13.08
N LEU A 234 -22.54 -11.65 12.06
CA LEU A 234 -21.40 -11.31 11.21
C LEU A 234 -21.71 -10.08 10.35
N SER A 235 -22.89 -10.02 9.73
CA SER A 235 -23.33 -8.85 8.99
C SER A 235 -23.24 -7.58 9.84
N ARG A 236 -23.73 -7.62 11.08
CA ARG A 236 -23.60 -6.50 12.04
C ARG A 236 -22.15 -6.15 12.35
N GLN A 237 -21.25 -7.14 12.49
CA GLN A 237 -19.83 -6.91 12.72
C GLN A 237 -19.12 -6.25 11.53
N PHE A 238 -19.40 -6.69 10.30
CA PHE A 238 -18.86 -6.09 9.08
C PHE A 238 -19.30 -4.63 8.94
N SER A 239 -20.59 -4.36 9.18
CA SER A 239 -21.14 -3.00 9.18
C SER A 239 -20.52 -2.13 10.28
N ALA A 240 -20.39 -2.64 11.51
CA ALA A 240 -19.81 -1.90 12.63
C ALA A 240 -18.32 -1.54 12.41
N LYS A 241 -17.56 -2.45 11.79
CA LYS A 241 -16.14 -2.23 11.47
C LYS A 241 -15.91 -1.51 10.14
N LYS A 242 -16.96 -1.12 9.41
CA LYS A 242 -16.89 -0.51 8.07
C LYS A 242 -16.03 -1.33 7.09
N ILE A 243 -16.06 -2.66 7.22
CA ILE A 243 -15.33 -3.55 6.31
C ILE A 243 -16.13 -3.67 5.02
N ASP A 244 -15.47 -3.50 3.88
CA ASP A 244 -16.07 -3.67 2.56
C ASP A 244 -16.37 -5.14 2.29
N LEU A 245 -17.61 -5.54 2.56
CA LEU A 245 -18.07 -6.91 2.44
C LEU A 245 -18.04 -7.42 0.98
N SER A 246 -18.37 -6.55 0.02
CA SER A 246 -18.34 -6.88 -1.41
C SER A 246 -16.91 -7.17 -1.87
N LEU A 247 -15.94 -6.36 -1.45
CA LEU A 247 -14.54 -6.58 -1.77
C LEU A 247 -13.98 -7.84 -1.07
N PHE A 248 -14.41 -8.09 0.17
CA PHE A 248 -14.07 -9.32 0.89
C PHE A 248 -14.61 -10.57 0.17
N ALA A 249 -15.85 -10.52 -0.34
CA ALA A 249 -16.45 -11.60 -1.10
C ALA A 249 -15.66 -11.92 -2.38
N VAL A 250 -15.24 -10.89 -3.11
CA VAL A 250 -14.38 -11.03 -4.30
C VAL A 250 -13.06 -11.70 -3.95
N TYR A 251 -12.39 -11.22 -2.90
CA TYR A 251 -11.13 -11.82 -2.43
C TYR A 251 -11.30 -13.28 -2.02
N HIS A 252 -12.37 -13.62 -1.29
CA HIS A 252 -12.64 -15.00 -0.90
C HIS A 252 -12.85 -15.89 -2.13
N GLY A 253 -13.61 -15.40 -3.13
CA GLY A 253 -13.82 -16.11 -4.39
C GLY A 253 -12.50 -16.42 -5.11
N ILE A 254 -11.62 -15.43 -5.26
CA ILE A 254 -10.32 -15.60 -5.92
C ILE A 254 -9.45 -16.63 -5.18
N LYS A 255 -9.38 -16.53 -3.85
CA LYS A 255 -8.56 -17.41 -3.02
C LYS A 255 -9.08 -18.85 -2.99
N SER A 256 -10.40 -19.05 -2.97
CA SER A 256 -11.00 -20.38 -3.04
C SER A 256 -10.67 -21.10 -4.35
N SER A 257 -10.60 -20.39 -5.46
CA SER A 257 -10.19 -20.97 -6.75
C SER A 257 -8.71 -21.35 -6.80
N SER A 258 -7.83 -20.54 -6.18
CA SER A 258 -6.39 -20.85 -6.12
C SER A 258 -6.04 -22.07 -5.28
N ASN A 259 -6.90 -22.49 -4.35
CA ASN A 259 -6.67 -23.64 -3.46
C ASN A 259 -7.21 -24.97 -4.03
N LYS A 260 -7.91 -24.92 -5.18
CA LYS A 260 -8.52 -26.09 -5.85
C LYS A 260 -7.76 -26.55 -7.10
N GLY A 261 -6.75 -25.80 -7.54
CA GLY A 261 -5.81 -26.19 -8.60
C GLY A 261 -4.49 -26.62 -8.00
#